data_AF-B7K6W2-F1
#
_entry.id   AF-B7K6W2-F1
#
_cell.length_a   1.000
_cell.length_b   1.000
_cell.length_c   1.000
_cell.angle_alpha   90.00
_cell.angle_beta   90.00
_cell.angle_gamma   90.00
#
_symmetry.space_group_name_H-M   'P 1'
#
loop_
_entity.id
_entity.type
_entity.pdbx_description
1 polymer ?
#
loop_
_entity_poly.entity_id
_entity_poly.type
_entity_poly.pdbx_seq_one_letter_code
_entity_poly.pdbx_strand_id
1 'polypeptide(L)' 'MTKPDFNHMTRQELRAYILAHREDDEAIEALIKRGDPNSPRYKFPQTEEDLREMQEILKRKLESNV' A
#
# COMPACT_ATOMS: atom_id res chain seq x y z
N MET A 1 2.89 -1.28 27.28
CA MET A 1 3.29 -0.07 26.51
C MET A 1 2.06 0.49 25.84
N THR A 2 1.93 1.82 25.78
CA THR A 2 0.87 2.49 25.02
C THR A 2 1.25 2.53 23.54
N LYS A 3 0.31 2.20 22.65
CA LYS A 3 0.52 2.32 21.20
C LYS A 3 0.63 3.80 20.81
N PRO A 4 1.41 4.14 19.78
CA PRO A 4 1.42 5.49 19.22
C PRO A 4 0.07 5.87 18.61
N ASP A 5 -0.20 7.17 18.47
CA ASP A 5 -1.33 7.62 17.67
C ASP A 5 -0.94 7.66 16.18
N PHE A 6 -1.40 6.63 15.45
CA PHE A 6 -1.10 6.51 14.02
C PHE A 6 -1.70 7.62 13.17
N ASN A 7 -2.70 8.38 13.63
CA ASN A 7 -3.28 9.47 12.83
C ASN A 7 -2.33 10.66 12.72
N HIS A 8 -1.45 10.84 13.70
CA HIS A 8 -0.51 11.95 13.76
C HIS A 8 0.82 11.65 13.07
N MET A 9 1.05 10.41 12.62
CA MET A 9 2.26 10.05 11.86
C MET A 9 2.16 10.49 10.41
N THR A 10 3.26 10.96 9.83
CA THR A 10 3.41 11.03 8.37
C THR A 10 3.38 9.63 7.76
N ARG A 11 3.16 9.55 6.44
CA ARG A 11 3.13 8.25 5.74
C ARG A 11 4.48 7.53 5.81
N GLN A 12 5.60 8.25 5.88
CA GLN A 12 6.93 7.66 6.03
C GLN A 12 7.14 7.08 7.43
N GLU A 13 6.78 7.82 8.48
CA GLU A 13 6.87 7.35 9.87
C GLU A 13 6.01 6.11 10.12
N LEU A 14 4.76 6.12 9.63
CA LEU A 14 3.87 4.97 9.77
C LEU A 14 4.43 3.73 9.05
N ARG A 15 5.01 3.90 7.86
CA ARG A 15 5.69 2.80 7.14
C ARG A 15 6.88 2.26 7.92
N ALA A 16 7.72 3.13 8.47
CA ALA A 16 8.86 2.72 9.29
C ALA A 16 8.42 1.93 10.52
N TYR A 17 7.37 2.40 11.22
CA TYR A 17 6.77 1.71 12.36
C TYR A 17 6.26 0.31 11.97
N ILE A 18 5.46 0.19 10.92
CA ILE A 18 4.90 -1.10 10.46
C ILE A 18 6.02 -2.09 10.09
N LEU A 19 7.12 -1.62 9.48
CA LEU A 19 8.26 -2.48 9.14
C LEU A 19 8.95 -3.07 10.38
N ALA A 20 8.98 -2.32 11.49
CA ALA A 20 9.49 -2.77 12.79
C ALA A 20 8.47 -3.60 13.58
N HIS A 21 7.16 -3.43 13.30
CA HIS A 21 6.05 -4.05 14.03
C HIS A 21 5.06 -4.69 13.06
N ARG A 22 5.52 -5.72 12.34
CA ARG A 22 4.78 -6.34 11.22
C ARG A 22 3.48 -7.05 11.61
N GLU A 23 3.26 -7.30 12.91
CA GLU A 23 2.06 -7.93 13.45
C GLU A 23 1.10 -6.92 14.11
N ASP A 24 1.37 -5.61 14.06
CA ASP A 24 0.46 -4.59 14.60
C ASP A 24 -0.64 -4.26 13.58
N ASP A 25 -1.72 -5.05 13.61
CA ASP A 25 -2.87 -4.92 12.70
C ASP A 25 -3.47 -3.51 12.70
N GLU A 26 -3.46 -2.82 13.85
CA GLU A 26 -3.97 -1.43 13.95
C GLU A 26 -3.13 -0.45 13.14
N ALA A 27 -1.80 -0.61 13.15
CA ALA A 27 -0.90 0.21 12.35
C ALA A 27 -1.08 -0.07 10.85
N ILE A 28 -1.24 -1.36 10.48
CA ILE A 28 -1.50 -1.79 9.11
C ILE A 28 -2.82 -1.21 8.61
N GLU A 29 -3.89 -1.30 9.42
CA GLU A 29 -5.20 -0.74 9.10
C GLU A 29 -5.12 0.79 8.92
N ALA A 30 -4.38 1.49 9.79
CA ALA A 30 -4.17 2.93 9.67
C ALA A 30 -3.48 3.32 8.34
N LEU A 31 -2.55 2.50 7.84
CA LEU A 31 -1.93 2.72 6.53
C LEU A 31 -2.90 2.46 5.38
N ILE A 32 -3.71 1.40 5.46
CA ILE A 32 -4.72 1.05 4.43
C ILE A 32 -5.76 2.17 4.29
N LYS A 33 -6.24 2.74 5.40
CA LYS A 33 -7.22 3.84 5.41
C LYS A 33 -6.73 5.13 4.73
N ARG A 34 -5.41 5.29 4.54
CA ARG A 34 -4.80 6.45 3.83
C ARG A 34 -4.76 6.27 2.31
N GLY A 35 -5.28 5.17 1.77
CA GLY A 35 -5.41 4.99 0.33
C GLY A 35 -6.30 6.08 -0.28
N ASP A 36 -5.92 6.57 -1.47
CA ASP A 36 -6.76 7.51 -2.21
C ASP A 36 -8.00 6.78 -2.73
N PRO A 37 -9.23 7.18 -2.33
CA PRO A 37 -10.46 6.53 -2.76
C PRO A 37 -10.70 6.61 -4.28
N ASN A 38 -10.05 7.55 -4.98
CA ASN A 38 -10.16 7.73 -6.42
C ASN A 38 -9.11 6.94 -7.21
N SER A 39 -8.24 6.19 -6.54
CA SER A 39 -7.24 5.36 -7.23
C SER A 39 -7.91 4.32 -8.13
N PRO A 40 -7.37 4.09 -9.35
CA PRO A 40 -7.88 3.04 -10.23
C PRO A 40 -7.84 1.67 -9.54
N ARG A 41 -8.92 0.90 -9.65
CA ARG A 41 -9.02 -0.45 -9.12
C ARG A 41 -8.61 -1.46 -10.19
N TYR A 42 -7.75 -2.40 -9.80
CA TYR A 42 -7.29 -3.48 -10.68
C TYR A 42 -7.80 -4.80 -10.13
N LYS A 43 -8.40 -5.62 -11.00
CA LYS A 43 -8.81 -6.98 -10.66
C LYS A 43 -7.56 -7.82 -10.38
N PHE A 44 -7.67 -8.78 -9.45
CA PHE A 44 -6.62 -9.79 -9.30
C PHE A 44 -6.59 -10.67 -10.57
N PRO A 45 -5.42 -10.95 -11.14
CA PRO A 45 -5.31 -11.69 -12.38
C PRO A 45 -5.81 -13.14 -12.21
N GLN A 46 -6.62 -13.62 -13.15
CA GLN A 46 -7.18 -14.99 -13.13
C GLN A 46 -6.58 -15.86 -14.24
N THR A 47 -5.94 -15.25 -15.23
CA THR A 47 -5.33 -15.90 -16.40
C THR A 47 -3.90 -15.41 -16.62
N GLU A 48 -3.15 -16.11 -17.47
CA GLU A 48 -1.82 -15.65 -17.90
C GLU A 48 -1.87 -14.32 -18.65
N GLU A 49 -2.95 -14.05 -19.38
CA GLU A 49 -3.14 -12.78 -20.05
C GLU A 49 -3.35 -11.64 -19.05
N ASP A 50 -4.18 -11.86 -18.03
CA ASP A 50 -4.35 -10.87 -16.95
C ASP A 50 -3.03 -10.62 -16.21
N LEU A 51 -2.19 -11.65 -16.02
CA LEU A 51 -0.86 -11.49 -15.43
C LEU A 51 0.05 -10.60 -16.29
N ARG A 52 0.03 -10.78 -17.62
CA ARG A 52 0.77 -9.93 -18.56
C ARG A 52 0.27 -8.49 -18.53
N GLU A 53 -1.05 -8.29 -18.50
CA GLU A 53 -1.66 -6.96 -18.37
C GLU A 53 -1.22 -6.27 -17.07
N MET A 54 -1.26 -6.99 -15.94
CA MET A 54 -0.81 -6.50 -14.64
C MET A 54 0.67 -6.09 -14.66
N GLN A 55 1.54 -6.88 -15.30
CA GLN A 55 2.96 -6.53 -15.44
C GLN A 55 3.16 -5.22 -16.20
N GLU A 56 2.45 -5.02 -17.30
CA GLU A 56 2.52 -3.78 -18.09
C GLU A 56 2.01 -2.56 -17.30
N ILE A 57 0.93 -2.72 -16.53
CA ILE A 57 0.43 -1.67 -15.63
C ILE A 57 1.49 -1.29 -14.60
N LEU A 58 2.14 -2.27 -13.97
CA LEU A 58 3.19 -2.03 -12.96
C LEU A 58 4.40 -1.33 -13.58
N LYS A 59 4.83 -1.76 -14.77
CA LYS A 59 5.94 -1.16 -15.50
C LYS A 59 5.70 0.33 -15.77
N ARG A 60 4.53 0.67 -16.33
CA ARG A 60 4.14 2.08 -16.59
C ARG A 60 4.13 2.92 -15.32
N LYS A 61 3.67 2.37 -14.19
CA LYS A 61 3.67 3.06 -12.89
C LYS A 61 5.06 3.30 -12.33
N LEU A 62 5.99 2.38 -12.55
CA LEU A 62 7.38 2.56 -12.14
C LEU A 62 8.07 3.63 -12.98
N GLU A 63 7.85 3.62 -14.29
CA GLU A 63 8.38 4.62 -15.22
C GLU A 63 7.82 6.03 -14.96
N SER A 64 6.56 6.14 -14.54
CA SER A 64 5.91 7.43 -14.24
C SER A 64 6.28 8.02 -12.86
N ASN A 65 6.99 7.27 -12.03
CA ASN A 65 7.44 7.69 -10.69
C ASN A 65 8.94 8.05 -10.64
N VAL A 66 9.59 8.12 -11.80
CA VAL A 66 10.94 8.68 -12.01
C VAL A 66 10.80 10.09 -12.57
#